data_AF-A0A328TSB6-F1
#
_entry.id   AF-A0A328TSB6-F1
#
_cell.length_a   1.000
_cell.length_b   1.000
_cell.length_c   1.000
_cell.angle_alpha   90.00
_cell.angle_beta   90.00
_cell.angle_gamma   90.00
#
_symmetry.space_group_name_H-M   'P 1'
#
loop_
_entity.id
_entity.type
_entity.pdbx_description
1 polymer ?
#
loop_
_entity_poly.entity_id
_entity_poly.type
_entity_poly.pdbx_seq_one_letter_code
_entity_poly.pdbx_strand_id
1 'polypeptide(L)'
;MAFLFPIGRIISDTSVVVRDSAEEAVQALLEGALGNAVETGMSSANWPTLVQFNTPNNGDFPSVGNPLYIWDSADNSNPGKRLGFAKAIDIPAGQDIPFVLHLFVFADNAVKARAQIFSKGATPTEQLDITDGFLLDNSFNLTSGSNKPPFEWQNVRYYSKAFQNNAQGQQVVVSFEVQNYIGGSFDPGALMFVADLYSPNTF
;
A
#
# COMPACT_ATOMS: atom_id res chain seq x y z
N MET A 1 19.61 16.88 -18.40
CA MET A 1 19.33 16.48 -17.00
C MET A 1 17.88 16.01 -17.00
N ALA A 2 17.60 14.75 -16.68
CA ALA A 2 16.23 14.25 -16.65
C ALA A 2 15.58 14.67 -15.33
N PHE A 3 14.46 15.39 -15.39
CA PHE A 3 13.65 15.75 -14.24
C PHE A 3 12.56 14.69 -14.04
N LEU A 4 12.27 14.30 -12.80
CA LEU A 4 11.14 13.44 -12.48
C LEU A 4 9.91 14.30 -12.23
N PHE A 5 8.78 13.88 -12.80
CA PHE A 5 7.48 14.48 -12.63
C PHE A 5 6.62 13.61 -11.73
N PRO A 6 5.92 14.21 -10.76
CA PRO A 6 4.92 13.52 -9.95
C PRO A 6 3.77 13.03 -10.85
N ILE A 7 3.41 11.77 -10.74
CA ILE A 7 2.22 11.21 -11.40
C ILE A 7 1.08 11.13 -10.39
N GLY A 8 1.36 10.58 -9.22
CA GLY A 8 0.37 10.48 -8.17
C GLY A 8 0.96 9.98 -6.86
N ARG A 9 0.25 10.30 -5.78
CA ARG A 9 0.51 9.77 -4.44
C ARG A 9 -0.79 9.18 -3.91
N ILE A 10 -0.70 7.97 -3.38
CA ILE A 10 -1.76 7.37 -2.59
C ILE A 10 -1.25 7.08 -1.19
N ILE A 11 -2.17 7.14 -0.25
CA ILE A 11 -1.94 6.88 1.16
C ILE A 11 -2.97 5.88 1.67
N SER A 12 -2.67 5.25 2.81
CA SER A 12 -3.69 4.57 3.61
C SER A 12 -4.69 5.60 4.15
N ASP A 13 -5.94 5.48 3.75
CA ASP A 13 -7.08 6.26 4.22
C ASP A 13 -8.35 5.42 4.06
N THR A 14 -9.52 6.00 4.35
CA THR A 14 -10.81 5.30 4.23
C THR A 14 -11.19 4.97 2.78
N SER A 15 -10.47 5.49 1.79
CA SER A 15 -10.69 5.18 0.38
C SER A 15 -10.04 3.85 -0.05
N VAL A 16 -9.28 3.19 0.84
CA VAL A 16 -8.70 1.87 0.57
C VAL A 16 -9.79 0.80 0.59
N VAL A 17 -9.74 -0.12 -0.40
CA VAL A 17 -10.64 -1.27 -0.48
C VAL A 17 -10.09 -2.39 0.39
N VAL A 18 -10.94 -2.98 1.24
CA VAL A 18 -10.60 -4.03 2.20
C VAL A 18 -11.44 -5.28 1.97
N ARG A 19 -10.80 -6.45 1.88
CA ARG A 19 -11.40 -7.79 1.69
C ARG A 19 -10.67 -8.85 2.50
N ASP A 20 -11.04 -10.12 2.37
CA ASP A 20 -10.43 -11.22 3.12
C ASP A 20 -9.05 -11.62 2.57
N SER A 21 -8.72 -11.24 1.33
CA SER A 21 -7.41 -11.44 0.69
C SER A 21 -7.02 -10.26 -0.21
N ALA A 22 -5.71 -10.12 -0.47
CA ALA A 22 -5.20 -9.06 -1.34
C ALA A 22 -5.77 -9.16 -2.76
N GLU A 23 -5.92 -10.38 -3.27
CA GLU A 23 -6.50 -10.67 -4.58
C GLU A 23 -7.96 -10.23 -4.68
N GLU A 24 -8.77 -10.52 -3.66
CA GLU A 24 -10.16 -10.06 -3.61
C GLU A 24 -10.27 -8.54 -3.49
N ALA A 25 -9.38 -7.90 -2.74
CA ALA A 25 -9.35 -6.44 -2.61
C ALA A 25 -8.99 -5.78 -3.94
N VAL A 26 -8.01 -6.32 -4.66
CA VAL A 26 -7.66 -5.89 -6.02
C VAL A 26 -8.83 -6.08 -6.97
N GLN A 27 -9.44 -7.26 -6.99
CA GLN A 27 -10.59 -7.53 -7.86
C GLN A 27 -11.72 -6.54 -7.60
N ALA A 28 -12.11 -6.36 -6.33
CA ALA A 28 -13.17 -5.43 -5.97
C ALA A 28 -12.84 -3.98 -6.37
N LEU A 29 -11.58 -3.55 -6.20
CA LEU A 29 -11.13 -2.23 -6.65
C LEU A 29 -11.26 -2.09 -8.18
N LEU A 30 -10.83 -3.09 -8.95
CA LEU A 30 -10.93 -3.09 -10.42
C LEU A 30 -12.39 -3.09 -10.91
N GLU A 31 -13.30 -3.71 -10.15
CA GLU A 31 -14.75 -3.69 -10.37
C GLU A 31 -15.40 -2.36 -9.94
N GLY A 32 -14.64 -1.43 -9.35
CA GLY A 32 -15.10 -0.10 -8.95
C GLY A 32 -15.71 -0.02 -7.56
N ALA A 33 -15.38 -0.96 -6.66
CA ALA A 33 -15.79 -0.87 -5.27
C ALA A 33 -15.24 0.41 -4.62
N LEU A 34 -16.08 1.04 -3.81
CA LEU A 34 -15.66 2.15 -2.96
C LEU A 34 -14.79 1.66 -1.81
N GLY A 35 -13.92 2.53 -1.32
CA GLY A 35 -13.15 2.28 -0.11
C GLY A 35 -14.04 2.04 1.10
N ASN A 36 -13.63 1.09 1.92
CA ASN A 36 -14.33 0.64 3.11
C ASN A 36 -13.38 0.41 4.29
N ALA A 37 -12.16 0.90 4.18
CA ALA A 37 -11.20 0.91 5.27
C ALA A 37 -11.69 1.80 6.42
N VAL A 38 -11.45 1.35 7.64
CA VAL A 38 -11.78 2.05 8.88
C VAL A 38 -10.48 2.50 9.54
N GLU A 39 -10.41 3.76 9.93
CA GLU A 39 -9.30 4.26 10.74
C GLU A 39 -9.34 3.63 12.13
N THR A 40 -8.26 3.01 12.56
CA THR A 40 -8.16 2.37 13.88
C THR A 40 -7.56 3.27 14.95
N GLY A 41 -6.95 4.40 14.55
CA GLY A 41 -6.07 5.17 15.40
C GLY A 41 -4.76 4.43 15.73
N MET A 42 -3.91 5.08 16.54
CA MET A 42 -2.71 4.45 17.10
C MET A 42 -3.08 3.61 18.31
N SER A 43 -2.90 2.30 18.21
CA SER A 43 -3.13 1.39 19.34
C SER A 43 -1.96 1.41 20.35
N SER A 44 -0.75 1.72 19.88
CA SER A 44 0.46 1.78 20.70
C SER A 44 1.20 3.11 20.54
N ALA A 45 1.69 3.67 21.65
CA ALA A 45 2.46 4.91 21.67
C ALA A 45 3.79 4.83 20.90
N ASN A 46 4.23 3.63 20.53
CA ASN A 46 5.50 3.41 19.83
C ASN A 46 5.35 3.17 18.33
N TRP A 47 4.12 3.18 17.78
CA TRP A 47 3.96 3.03 16.34
C TRP A 47 4.53 4.24 15.59
N PRO A 48 5.26 4.04 14.49
CA PRO A 48 5.86 5.11 13.72
C PRO A 48 4.80 5.86 12.93
N THR A 49 4.68 7.18 13.13
CA THR A 49 3.77 8.02 12.36
C THR A 49 4.48 8.63 11.15
N LEU A 50 3.84 8.62 9.99
CA LEU A 50 4.27 9.39 8.84
C LEU A 50 3.47 10.70 8.77
N VAL A 51 4.16 11.82 8.95
CA VAL A 51 3.55 13.16 8.93
C VAL A 51 4.28 14.05 7.93
N GLN A 52 3.51 14.83 7.17
CA GLN A 52 4.09 15.84 6.30
C GLN A 52 4.71 16.98 7.13
N PHE A 53 5.72 17.63 6.56
CA PHE A 53 6.23 18.88 7.10
C PHE A 53 5.14 19.96 7.05
N ASN A 54 5.10 20.85 8.04
CA ASN A 54 4.13 21.95 8.11
C ASN A 54 4.29 22.98 6.97
N THR A 55 5.47 23.03 6.35
CA THR A 55 5.78 23.91 5.21
C THR A 55 6.48 23.07 4.13
N PRO A 56 5.76 22.15 3.46
CA PRO A 56 6.38 21.36 2.42
C PRO A 56 6.73 22.32 1.28
N ASN A 57 8.00 22.43 0.92
CA ASN A 57 8.45 23.20 -0.25
C ASN A 57 8.23 22.41 -1.56
N ASN A 58 7.25 21.53 -1.56
CA ASN A 58 6.88 20.64 -2.65
C ASN A 58 5.37 20.79 -2.90
N GLY A 59 5.02 21.45 -4.00
CA GLY A 59 3.63 21.70 -4.41
C GLY A 59 3.01 20.59 -5.26
N ASP A 60 3.67 19.44 -5.38
CA ASP A 60 3.32 18.37 -6.33
C ASP A 60 2.27 17.39 -5.79
N PHE A 61 2.16 17.26 -4.46
CA PHE A 61 1.13 16.44 -3.79
C PHE A 61 0.34 17.21 -2.72
N PRO A 62 -0.10 18.46 -2.96
CA PRO A 62 -0.54 19.37 -1.91
C PRO A 62 -1.92 18.99 -1.32
N SER A 63 -2.66 18.07 -1.97
CA SER A 63 -4.00 17.65 -1.57
C SER A 63 -4.05 16.30 -0.86
N VAL A 64 -2.94 15.58 -0.75
CA VAL A 64 -2.92 14.27 -0.08
C VAL A 64 -2.52 14.47 1.37
N GLY A 65 -3.34 14.00 2.31
CA GLY A 65 -3.11 14.15 3.74
C GLY A 65 -1.97 13.27 4.29
N ASN A 66 -1.93 13.14 5.63
CA ASN A 66 -1.11 12.14 6.29
C ASN A 66 -1.76 10.76 6.15
N PRO A 67 -1.00 9.68 5.93
CA PRO A 67 -1.54 8.33 5.97
C PRO A 67 -2.12 8.00 7.35
N LEU A 68 -3.22 7.25 7.35
CA LEU A 68 -3.91 6.75 8.54
C LEU A 68 -3.53 5.29 8.80
N TYR A 69 -3.61 4.85 10.04
CA TYR A 69 -3.69 3.42 10.34
C TYR A 69 -5.08 2.91 10.00
N ILE A 70 -5.14 1.92 9.12
CA ILE A 70 -6.41 1.38 8.62
C ILE A 70 -6.54 -0.12 8.89
N TRP A 71 -7.80 -0.53 9.03
CA TRP A 71 -8.24 -1.92 9.15
C TRP A 71 -9.65 -2.08 8.56
N ASP A 72 -10.34 -3.19 8.79
CA ASP A 72 -11.75 -3.33 8.37
C ASP A 72 -12.77 -2.85 9.41
N SER A 73 -12.32 -2.64 10.65
CA SER A 73 -13.15 -2.15 11.74
C SER A 73 -12.26 -1.54 12.83
N ALA A 74 -12.86 -0.71 13.67
CA ALA A 74 -12.20 -0.22 14.89
C ALA A 74 -12.20 -1.28 16.02
N ASP A 75 -12.98 -2.36 15.86
CA ASP A 75 -13.03 -3.48 16.81
C ASP A 75 -12.01 -4.56 16.40
N ASN A 76 -10.98 -4.68 17.22
CA ASN A 76 -9.78 -5.46 16.91
C ASN A 76 -9.79 -6.82 17.62
N SER A 77 -10.95 -7.28 18.09
CA SER A 77 -11.12 -8.49 18.89
C SER A 77 -10.98 -9.82 18.13
N ASN A 78 -10.32 -9.83 16.97
CA ASN A 78 -10.21 -11.01 16.10
C ASN A 78 -8.76 -11.48 15.95
N PRO A 79 -8.23 -12.28 16.90
CA PRO A 79 -6.87 -12.79 16.83
C PRO A 79 -6.61 -13.57 15.55
N GLY A 80 -5.48 -13.29 14.91
CA GLY A 80 -5.05 -13.97 13.70
C GLY A 80 -5.84 -13.62 12.44
N LYS A 81 -6.79 -12.66 12.52
CA LYS A 81 -7.53 -12.19 11.36
C LYS A 81 -6.56 -11.64 10.32
N ARG A 82 -6.81 -12.04 9.07
CA ARG A 82 -6.09 -11.61 7.89
C ARG A 82 -7.01 -10.82 7.00
N LEU A 83 -6.47 -9.77 6.39
CA LEU A 83 -7.19 -8.91 5.47
C LEU A 83 -6.30 -8.52 4.29
N GLY A 84 -6.95 -8.37 3.15
CA GLY A 84 -6.40 -7.75 1.96
C GLY A 84 -6.78 -6.28 1.84
N PHE A 85 -5.85 -5.51 1.29
CA PHE A 85 -6.00 -4.07 1.05
C PHE A 85 -5.58 -3.76 -0.37
N ALA A 86 -6.29 -2.86 -1.06
CA ALA A 86 -5.90 -2.40 -2.39
C ALA A 86 -6.24 -0.92 -2.62
N LYS A 87 -5.36 -0.22 -3.35
CA LYS A 87 -5.58 1.14 -3.84
C LYS A 87 -4.79 1.39 -5.12
N ALA A 88 -5.33 2.25 -5.99
CA ALA A 88 -4.78 2.52 -7.32
C ALA A 88 -4.29 3.97 -7.48
N ILE A 89 -3.23 4.13 -8.27
CA ILE A 89 -2.83 5.40 -8.88
C ILE A 89 -3.13 5.29 -10.38
N ASP A 90 -3.97 6.17 -10.91
CA ASP A 90 -4.20 6.27 -12.35
C ASP A 90 -2.95 6.80 -13.06
N ILE A 91 -2.63 6.21 -14.21
CA ILE A 91 -1.55 6.60 -15.10
C ILE A 91 -2.19 7.28 -16.32
N PRO A 92 -1.66 8.44 -16.78
CA PRO A 92 -2.11 9.05 -18.04
C PRO A 92 -2.01 8.06 -19.22
N ALA A 93 -3.07 7.96 -20.01
CA ALA A 93 -3.11 7.06 -21.17
C ALA A 93 -2.11 7.48 -22.26
N GLY A 94 -1.65 6.49 -23.05
CA GLY A 94 -0.83 6.73 -24.24
C GLY A 94 0.64 7.01 -23.99
N GLN A 95 1.14 6.74 -22.78
CA GLN A 95 2.54 6.96 -22.43
C GLN A 95 3.30 5.62 -22.34
N ASP A 96 4.09 5.32 -23.36
CA ASP A 96 5.16 4.30 -23.30
C ASP A 96 6.42 4.93 -22.70
N ILE A 97 6.31 5.28 -21.42
CA ILE A 97 7.39 5.94 -20.68
C ILE A 97 7.74 5.13 -19.43
N PRO A 98 8.98 5.26 -18.94
CA PRO A 98 9.36 4.65 -17.68
C PRO A 98 8.70 5.36 -16.50
N PHE A 99 8.46 4.60 -15.45
CA PHE A 99 7.95 5.09 -14.17
C PHE A 99 8.85 4.62 -13.04
N VAL A 100 8.80 5.32 -11.91
CA VAL A 100 9.44 4.92 -10.65
C VAL A 100 8.38 4.90 -9.57
N LEU A 101 8.15 3.74 -8.98
CA LEU A 101 7.32 3.58 -7.79
C LEU A 101 8.21 3.65 -6.55
N HIS A 102 7.83 4.47 -5.59
CA HIS A 102 8.32 4.43 -4.22
C HIS A 102 7.18 4.00 -3.30
N LEU A 103 7.44 3.04 -2.41
CA LEU A 103 6.47 2.52 -1.46
C LEU A 103 7.09 2.51 -0.07
N PHE A 104 6.36 3.06 0.90
CA PHE A 104 6.63 2.93 2.32
C PHE A 104 5.44 2.23 2.97
N VAL A 105 5.70 1.22 3.80
CA VAL A 105 4.65 0.44 4.44
C VAL A 105 5.01 0.11 5.88
N PHE A 106 4.03 0.24 6.74
CA PHE A 106 4.03 -0.21 8.11
C PHE A 106 2.84 -1.16 8.32
N ALA A 107 3.08 -2.21 9.08
CA ALA A 107 2.05 -3.01 9.72
C ALA A 107 2.59 -3.43 11.10
N ASP A 108 1.70 -3.50 12.09
CA ASP A 108 2.03 -3.80 13.47
C ASP A 108 2.64 -5.21 13.62
N ASN A 109 2.13 -6.18 12.86
CA ASN A 109 2.56 -7.57 12.93
C ASN A 109 3.19 -8.09 11.64
N ALA A 110 2.39 -8.50 10.66
CA ALA A 110 2.90 -9.12 9.44
C ALA A 110 2.24 -8.51 8.21
N VAL A 111 3.04 -8.23 7.18
CA VAL A 111 2.60 -7.67 5.90
C VAL A 111 3.27 -8.37 4.73
N LYS A 112 2.49 -8.63 3.69
CA LYS A 112 2.97 -8.85 2.33
C LYS A 112 2.51 -7.71 1.46
N ALA A 113 3.36 -7.21 0.59
CA ALA A 113 3.01 -6.16 -0.36
C ALA A 113 3.23 -6.63 -1.79
N ARG A 114 2.44 -6.12 -2.72
CA ARG A 114 2.63 -6.30 -4.17
C ARG A 114 2.24 -5.02 -4.88
N ALA A 115 2.93 -4.71 -5.98
CA ALA A 115 2.51 -3.66 -6.88
C ALA A 115 2.43 -4.20 -8.30
N GLN A 116 1.34 -3.86 -8.99
CA GLN A 116 1.01 -4.41 -10.29
C GLN A 116 0.37 -3.34 -11.15
N ILE A 117 0.47 -3.49 -12.46
CA ILE A 117 -0.18 -2.62 -13.43
C ILE A 117 -1.40 -3.33 -14.00
N PHE A 118 -2.54 -2.64 -14.03
CA PHE A 118 -3.77 -3.12 -14.64
C PHE A 118 -4.27 -2.14 -15.70
N SER A 119 -4.95 -2.68 -16.72
CA SER A 119 -5.86 -1.89 -17.55
C SER A 119 -7.12 -1.52 -16.76
N LYS A 120 -7.78 -0.41 -17.12
CA LYS A 120 -9.03 -0.03 -16.47
C LYS A 120 -10.14 -1.00 -16.89
N GLY A 121 -10.82 -1.61 -15.92
CA GLY A 121 -11.83 -2.65 -16.17
C GLY A 121 -11.24 -4.00 -16.59
N ALA A 122 -9.91 -4.18 -16.49
CA ALA A 122 -9.27 -5.47 -16.70
C ALA A 122 -9.60 -6.44 -15.56
N THR A 123 -9.59 -7.73 -15.88
CA THR A 123 -9.61 -8.78 -14.86
C THR A 123 -8.23 -8.91 -14.21
N PRO A 124 -8.12 -9.42 -12.97
CA PRO A 124 -6.83 -9.62 -12.30
C PRO A 124 -5.80 -10.45 -13.08
N THR A 125 -6.22 -11.19 -14.10
CA THR A 125 -5.32 -11.99 -14.94
C THR A 125 -4.51 -11.17 -15.95
N GLU A 126 -4.93 -9.94 -16.26
CA GLU A 126 -4.28 -9.05 -17.23
C GLU A 126 -3.36 -8.04 -16.53
N GLN A 127 -2.34 -8.56 -15.85
CA GLN A 127 -1.48 -7.78 -14.97
C GLN A 127 0.00 -7.89 -15.33
N LEU A 128 0.74 -6.80 -15.13
CA LEU A 128 2.21 -6.79 -15.13
C LEU A 128 2.72 -6.58 -13.71
N ASP A 129 3.52 -7.52 -13.21
CA ASP A 129 4.12 -7.42 -11.88
C ASP A 129 5.25 -6.39 -11.84
N ILE A 130 5.09 -5.38 -10.99
CA ILE A 130 6.18 -4.43 -10.70
C ILE A 130 7.14 -5.07 -9.71
N THR A 131 6.66 -5.70 -8.64
CA THR A 131 7.49 -6.15 -7.51
C THR A 131 8.27 -7.46 -7.72
N ASP A 132 8.23 -8.07 -8.91
CA ASP A 132 8.76 -9.42 -9.20
C ASP A 132 8.23 -10.49 -8.22
N GLY A 133 6.92 -10.42 -7.91
CA GLY A 133 6.27 -11.25 -6.88
C GLY A 133 5.92 -10.46 -5.62
N PHE A 134 5.65 -11.17 -4.52
CA PHE A 134 5.33 -10.53 -3.25
C PHE A 134 6.61 -10.04 -2.57
N LEU A 135 6.57 -8.78 -2.13
CA LEU A 135 7.53 -8.26 -1.16
C LEU A 135 7.16 -8.85 0.20
N LEU A 136 8.02 -9.75 0.67
CA LEU A 136 7.90 -10.38 1.97
C LEU A 136 8.87 -9.72 2.92
N ASP A 137 8.46 -9.58 4.17
CA ASP A 137 9.42 -9.45 5.24
C ASP A 137 10.03 -10.85 5.50
N ASN A 138 11.33 -11.02 5.25
CA ASN A 138 12.01 -12.32 5.02
C ASN A 138 11.87 -13.35 6.16
N SER A 139 11.44 -12.97 7.35
CA SER A 139 11.18 -13.86 8.49
C SER A 139 9.72 -14.37 8.57
N PHE A 140 8.80 -13.88 7.74
CA PHE A 140 7.37 -14.04 7.98
C PHE A 140 6.66 -15.05 7.09
N ASN A 141 6.32 -16.18 7.72
CA ASN A 141 5.05 -16.82 7.45
C ASN A 141 3.98 -16.00 8.17
N LEU A 142 2.92 -15.58 7.47
CA LEU A 142 1.80 -14.84 8.07
C LEU A 142 1.20 -15.58 9.29
N THR A 143 1.45 -16.88 9.43
CA THR A 143 0.99 -17.69 10.57
C THR A 143 1.74 -17.49 11.89
N SER A 144 2.86 -16.75 11.95
CA SER A 144 3.60 -16.57 13.21
C SER A 144 4.26 -15.20 13.30
N GLY A 145 3.72 -14.33 14.17
CA GLY A 145 4.38 -13.10 14.57
C GLY A 145 5.77 -13.36 15.19
N SER A 146 6.75 -12.50 14.92
CA SER A 146 8.04 -12.59 15.60
C SER A 146 7.88 -12.12 17.05
N ASN A 147 8.12 -13.02 18.01
CA ASN A 147 8.12 -12.71 19.44
C ASN A 147 9.49 -12.23 19.94
N LYS A 148 10.41 -11.84 19.04
CA LYS A 148 11.78 -11.46 19.40
C LYS A 148 12.18 -10.12 18.76
N PRO A 149 12.92 -9.24 19.47
CA PRO A 149 13.39 -7.97 18.92
C PRO A 149 14.37 -8.13 17.74
N PRO A 150 14.47 -7.14 16.83
CA PRO A 150 13.60 -5.96 16.75
C PRO A 150 12.17 -6.37 16.40
N PHE A 151 11.19 -5.73 17.05
CA PHE A 151 9.79 -6.05 16.83
C PHE A 151 9.28 -5.34 15.57
N GLU A 152 8.31 -5.96 14.89
CA GLU A 152 7.83 -5.48 13.59
C GLU A 152 7.15 -4.11 13.65
N TRP A 153 6.46 -3.85 14.75
CA TRP A 153 5.86 -2.55 15.05
C TRP A 153 6.87 -1.41 15.24
N GLN A 154 8.17 -1.69 15.16
CA GLN A 154 9.24 -0.69 15.21
C GLN A 154 9.69 -0.23 13.81
N ASN A 155 9.35 -0.97 12.74
CA ASN A 155 9.96 -0.78 11.43
C ASN A 155 8.96 -0.30 10.38
N VAL A 156 9.33 0.76 9.66
CA VAL A 156 8.72 1.11 8.37
C VAL A 156 9.57 0.47 7.27
N ARG A 157 8.93 -0.34 6.42
CA ARG A 157 9.58 -0.97 5.27
C ARG A 157 9.49 -0.05 4.07
N TYR A 158 10.48 -0.10 3.20
CA TYR A 158 10.51 0.69 1.98
C TYR A 158 10.86 -0.16 0.78
N TYR A 159 10.32 0.22 -0.38
CA TYR A 159 10.62 -0.39 -1.66
C TYR A 159 10.63 0.68 -2.74
N SER A 160 11.51 0.51 -3.74
CA SER A 160 11.49 1.36 -4.93
C SER A 160 11.89 0.57 -6.15
N LYS A 161 11.19 0.76 -7.27
CA LYS A 161 11.54 0.15 -8.54
C LYS A 161 11.13 1.01 -9.72
N ALA A 162 12.02 1.07 -10.70
CA ALA A 162 11.71 1.59 -12.02
C ALA A 162 11.11 0.48 -12.90
N PHE A 163 10.12 0.83 -13.72
CA PHE A 163 9.46 -0.09 -14.64
C PHE A 163 8.98 0.64 -15.90
N GLN A 164 8.75 -0.10 -16.98
CA GLN A 164 8.20 0.45 -18.22
C GLN A 164 6.70 0.15 -18.28
N ASN A 165 5.86 1.15 -18.57
CA ASN A 165 4.46 0.90 -18.89
C ASN A 165 4.30 0.76 -20.40
N ASN A 166 4.24 -0.48 -20.91
CA ASN A 166 4.16 -0.75 -22.35
C ASN A 166 2.74 -0.50 -22.92
N ALA A 167 2.05 0.58 -22.50
CA ALA A 167 0.69 0.98 -22.87
C ALA A 167 -0.43 -0.06 -22.61
N GLN A 168 -0.15 -1.13 -21.86
CA GLN A 168 -1.13 -2.16 -21.50
C GLN A 168 -1.89 -1.85 -20.20
N GLY A 169 -1.51 -0.79 -19.50
CA GLY A 169 -2.04 -0.49 -18.18
C GLY A 169 -2.29 0.99 -17.95
N GLN A 170 -3.38 1.28 -17.24
CA GLN A 170 -3.85 2.62 -16.94
C GLN A 170 -3.84 2.93 -15.44
N GLN A 171 -3.49 1.95 -14.60
CA GLN A 171 -3.40 2.14 -13.16
C GLN A 171 -2.32 1.24 -12.55
N VAL A 172 -1.54 1.81 -11.63
CA VAL A 172 -0.71 1.05 -10.70
C VAL A 172 -1.55 0.74 -9.48
N VAL A 173 -1.76 -0.54 -9.20
CA VAL A 173 -2.42 -0.99 -7.96
C VAL A 173 -1.34 -1.46 -7.00
N VAL A 174 -1.36 -0.89 -5.79
CA VAL A 174 -0.63 -1.44 -4.64
C VAL A 174 -1.60 -2.25 -3.81
N SER A 175 -1.19 -3.44 -3.42
CA SER A 175 -1.99 -4.33 -2.59
C SER A 175 -1.18 -4.91 -1.44
N PHE A 176 -1.88 -5.20 -0.36
CA PHE A 176 -1.28 -5.72 0.86
C PHE A 176 -2.12 -6.85 1.42
N GLU A 177 -1.46 -7.82 2.03
CA GLU A 177 -2.08 -8.79 2.92
C GLU A 177 -1.47 -8.60 4.31
N VAL A 178 -2.32 -8.27 5.29
CA VAL A 178 -1.89 -7.97 6.67
C VAL A 178 -2.62 -8.90 7.63
N GLN A 179 -1.93 -9.31 8.70
CA GLN A 179 -2.49 -10.22 9.70
C GLN A 179 -2.29 -9.70 11.13
N ASN A 180 -3.34 -9.75 11.95
CA ASN A 180 -3.29 -9.45 13.39
C ASN A 180 -2.56 -10.56 14.15
N TYR A 181 -2.12 -10.23 15.37
CA TYR A 181 -1.56 -11.21 16.29
C TYR A 181 -2.57 -12.32 16.60
N ILE A 182 -2.09 -13.58 16.66
CA ILE A 182 -2.91 -14.76 17.02
C ILE A 182 -3.12 -14.86 18.54
N GLY A 183 -2.29 -14.19 19.34
CA GLY A 183 -2.43 -14.08 20.79
C GLY A 183 -1.58 -12.95 21.35
N GLY A 184 -1.97 -12.42 22.51
CA GLY A 184 -1.32 -11.26 23.12
C GLY A 184 -2.19 -9.99 23.00
N SER A 185 -1.60 -8.91 22.46
CA SER A 185 -2.29 -7.63 22.31
C SER A 185 -3.51 -7.76 21.37
N PHE A 186 -4.58 -7.04 21.70
CA PHE A 186 -5.77 -6.93 20.85
C PHE A 186 -5.61 -5.82 19.80
N ASP A 187 -4.37 -5.47 19.47
CA ASP A 187 -4.10 -4.42 18.51
C ASP A 187 -4.45 -4.90 17.09
N PRO A 188 -5.01 -4.02 16.25
CA PRO A 188 -5.12 -4.32 14.84
C PRO A 188 -3.73 -4.44 14.25
N GLY A 189 -3.62 -5.27 13.22
CA GLY A 189 -2.43 -5.39 12.39
C GLY A 189 -2.11 -4.07 11.69
N ALA A 190 -3.10 -3.17 11.61
CA ALA A 190 -2.97 -1.73 11.35
C ALA A 190 -2.02 -1.42 10.19
N LEU A 191 -2.58 -1.41 8.98
CA LEU A 191 -1.83 -1.03 7.80
C LEU A 191 -1.67 0.49 7.74
N MET A 192 -0.46 0.97 7.49
CA MET A 192 -0.21 2.35 7.09
C MET A 192 0.75 2.35 5.91
N PHE A 193 0.44 3.08 4.83
CA PHE A 193 1.33 3.16 3.68
C PHE A 193 1.28 4.51 2.97
N VAL A 194 2.34 4.79 2.22
CA VAL A 194 2.41 5.85 1.21
C VAL A 194 3.06 5.27 -0.03
N ALA A 195 2.43 5.46 -1.19
CA ALA A 195 3.02 5.10 -2.47
C ALA A 195 3.03 6.31 -3.40
N ASP A 196 4.21 6.62 -3.92
CA ASP A 196 4.45 7.70 -4.86
C ASP A 196 4.85 7.12 -6.21
N LEU A 197 4.24 7.64 -7.28
CA LEU A 197 4.58 7.31 -8.64
C LEU A 197 5.14 8.54 -9.34
N TYR A 198 6.30 8.36 -9.99
CA TYR A 198 6.96 9.40 -10.77
C TYR A 198 7.26 8.90 -12.18
N SER A 199 7.47 9.82 -13.10
CA SER A 199 7.95 9.52 -14.45
C SER A 199 8.96 10.59 -14.91
N PRO A 200 10.00 10.27 -15.69
CA PRO A 200 10.90 11.30 -16.20
C PRO A 200 10.21 12.16 -17.26
N ASN A 201 10.66 13.40 -17.36
CA ASN A 201 10.26 14.29 -18.44
C ASN A 201 10.68 13.71 -19.79
N THR A 202 9.71 13.48 -20.67
CA THR A 202 9.97 13.19 -22.08
C THR A 202 9.44 14.35 -22.91
N PHE A 203 10.08 15.52 -22.79
CA PHE A 203 9.95 16.62 -23.76
C PHE A 203 11.31 16.87 -24.40
#